data_AF-W2WQX4-F1
#
_entry.id   AF-W2WQX4-F1
#
_cell.length_a   1.000
_cell.length_b   1.000
_cell.length_c   1.000
_cell.angle_alpha   90.00
_cell.angle_beta   90.00
_cell.angle_gamma   90.00
#
_symmetry.space_group_name_H-M   'P 1'
#
loop_
_entity.id
_entity.type
_entity.pdbx_description
1 polymer ?
#
loop_
_entity_poly.entity_id
_entity_poly.type
_entity_poly.pdbx_seq_one_letter_code
_entity_poly.pdbx_strand_id
1 'polypeptide(L)'
;MKLLDPMYCPDDRMNVVSDSAFPCSTAMTGGILTPLKDGDLERIEPSLRSSARTLHNAITSVRQAAEWGMGSVQKVYSRLNLPLPFDPNLRGLRLNNMFRMANYRVRTIGISEIRTTFTGAMEMAL
;
A
#
# COMPACT_ATOMS: atom_id res chain seq x y z
N MET A 1 15.70 1.39 0.60
CA MET A 1 14.62 0.81 1.42
C MET A 1 14.07 -0.38 0.67
N LYS A 2 14.17 -1.60 1.22
CA LYS A 2 13.55 -2.79 0.63
C LYS A 2 12.09 -2.83 1.09
N LEU A 3 11.15 -2.99 0.17
CA LEU A 3 9.71 -2.93 0.46
C LEU A 3 9.23 -4.09 1.36
N LEU A 4 9.89 -5.25 1.26
CA LEU A 4 9.64 -6.44 2.10
C LEU A 4 10.66 -6.58 3.23
N ASP A 5 11.30 -5.49 3.65
CA ASP A 5 12.15 -5.54 4.85
C ASP A 5 11.26 -5.93 6.05
N PRO A 6 11.64 -6.93 6.88
CA PRO A 6 10.87 -7.34 8.05
C PRO A 6 10.58 -6.20 9.04
N MET A 7 11.37 -5.12 9.01
CA MET A 7 11.07 -3.91 9.77
C MET A 7 9.77 -3.21 9.34
N TYR A 8 9.40 -3.31 8.06
CA TYR A 8 8.22 -2.65 7.49
C TYR A 8 7.09 -3.64 7.13
N CYS A 9 7.43 -4.87 6.74
CA CYS A 9 6.51 -5.97 6.47
C CYS A 9 6.95 -7.20 7.30
N PRO A 10 6.59 -7.26 8.59
CA PRO A 10 7.12 -8.27 9.52
C PRO A 10 6.60 -9.69 9.26
N ASP A 11 5.48 -9.82 8.55
CA ASP A 11 4.90 -11.10 8.15
C ASP A 11 5.31 -11.42 6.72
N ASP A 12 5.98 -12.54 6.54
CA ASP A 12 6.50 -13.02 5.25
C ASP A 12 5.40 -13.54 4.31
N ARG A 13 4.17 -13.72 4.82
CA ARG A 13 2.98 -14.06 4.04
C ARG A 13 2.31 -12.84 3.41
N MET A 14 2.70 -11.63 3.82
CA MET A 14 2.08 -10.40 3.36
C MET A 14 2.73 -9.89 2.08
N ASN A 15 1.89 -9.44 1.14
CA ASN A 15 2.32 -8.82 -0.11
C ASN A 15 2.12 -7.30 -0.05
N VAL A 16 2.82 -6.57 -0.92
CA VAL A 16 2.72 -5.12 -1.02
C VAL A 16 1.73 -4.75 -2.12
N VAL A 17 0.70 -3.98 -1.78
CA VAL A 17 -0.23 -3.41 -2.76
C VAL A 17 0.34 -2.09 -3.29
N SER A 18 0.32 -1.92 -4.61
CA SER A 18 0.77 -0.69 -5.27
C SER A 18 -0.11 -0.32 -6.46
N ASP A 19 -0.22 0.99 -6.74
CA ASP A 19 -0.96 1.53 -7.89
C ASP A 19 -0.14 1.40 -9.19
N SER A 20 1.17 1.52 -9.06
CA SER A 20 2.14 1.33 -10.14
C SER A 20 3.49 0.98 -9.53
N ALA A 21 3.94 -0.25 -9.75
CA ALA A 21 5.26 -0.67 -9.34
C ALA A 21 5.77 -1.75 -10.29
N PHE A 22 7.05 -1.64 -10.64
CA PHE A 22 7.76 -2.68 -11.36
C PHE A 22 8.62 -3.45 -10.35
N PRO A 23 8.64 -4.79 -10.41
CA PRO A 23 9.52 -5.57 -9.57
C PRO A 23 10.97 -5.17 -9.88
N CYS A 24 11.67 -4.59 -8.89
CA CYS A 24 13.08 -4.21 -9.06
C CYS A 24 14.03 -5.43 -9.08
N SER A 25 13.50 -6.64 -8.85
CA SER A 25 14.20 -7.92 -8.92
C SER A 25 13.18 -9.07 -9.01
N THR A 26 13.63 -10.26 -9.43
CA THR A 26 12.81 -11.49 -9.45
C THR A 26 12.27 -11.87 -8.06
N ALA A 27 12.95 -11.46 -6.99
CA ALA A 27 12.49 -11.66 -5.62
C ALA A 27 11.18 -10.92 -5.30
N MET A 28 10.82 -9.90 -6.09
CA MET A 28 9.56 -9.15 -5.93
C MET A 28 8.44 -9.68 -6.84
N THR A 29 8.69 -10.70 -7.66
CA THR A 29 7.66 -11.31 -8.51
C THR A 29 6.60 -11.97 -7.62
N GLY A 30 5.34 -11.58 -7.79
CA GLY A 30 4.24 -12.02 -6.93
C GLY A 30 4.14 -11.29 -5.59
N GLY A 31 5.23 -10.65 -5.14
CA GLY A 31 5.27 -9.87 -3.89
C GLY A 31 4.62 -8.49 -4.01
N ILE A 32 4.50 -7.96 -5.23
CA ILE A 32 3.83 -6.69 -5.52
C ILE A 32 2.50 -7.00 -6.23
N LEU A 33 1.41 -6.57 -5.63
CA LEU A 33 0.06 -6.72 -6.17
C LEU A 33 -0.43 -5.38 -6.72
N THR A 34 -0.75 -5.36 -8.01
CA THR A 34 -1.31 -4.20 -8.71
C THR A 34 -2.70 -4.53 -9.23
N PRO A 35 -3.65 -3.57 -9.25
CA PRO A 35 -4.94 -3.79 -9.88
C PRO A 35 -4.78 -4.19 -11.36
N LEU A 36 -5.60 -5.14 -11.82
CA LEU A 36 -5.75 -5.42 -13.26
C LEU A 36 -6.10 -4.16 -14.05
N LYS A 37 -5.56 -4.01 -15.26
CA LYS A 37 -5.93 -2.93 -16.19
C LYS A 37 -7.19 -3.31 -16.98
N ASP A 38 -7.77 -2.32 -17.63
CA ASP A 38 -8.92 -2.52 -18.51
C ASP A 38 -8.62 -3.55 -19.60
N GLY A 39 -9.50 -4.53 -19.74
CA GLY A 39 -9.36 -5.64 -20.69
C GLY A 39 -8.42 -6.77 -20.26
N ASP A 40 -7.66 -6.65 -19.15
CA ASP A 40 -6.84 -7.76 -18.67
C ASP A 40 -7.70 -8.94 -18.20
N LEU A 41 -8.85 -8.65 -17.60
CA LEU A 41 -9.78 -9.70 -17.15
C LEU A 41 -10.33 -10.56 -18.30
N GLU A 42 -10.53 -9.96 -19.48
CA GLU A 42 -10.96 -10.65 -20.70
C GLU A 42 -9.87 -11.59 -21.24
N ARG A 43 -8.60 -11.26 -21.02
CA ARG A 43 -7.45 -12.06 -21.45
C ARG A 43 -7.17 -13.25 -20.54
N ILE A 44 -7.70 -13.24 -19.32
CA ILE A 44 -7.58 -14.34 -18.36
C ILE A 44 -8.50 -15.49 -18.79
N GLU A 45 -8.02 -16.72 -18.59
CA GLU A 45 -8.78 -17.94 -18.84
C GLU A 45 -10.16 -17.88 -18.15
N PRO A 46 -11.26 -18.22 -18.86
CA PRO A 46 -12.62 -17.99 -18.37
C PRO A 46 -12.92 -18.53 -16.97
N SER A 47 -12.40 -19.71 -16.61
CA SER A 47 -12.64 -20.33 -15.30
C SER A 47 -11.99 -19.55 -14.14
N LEU A 48 -10.90 -18.81 -14.40
CA LEU A 48 -10.16 -18.03 -13.41
C LEU A 48 -10.66 -16.58 -13.26
N ARG A 49 -11.51 -16.09 -14.16
CA ARG A 49 -11.95 -14.68 -14.18
C ARG A 49 -12.68 -14.26 -12.90
N SER A 50 -13.46 -15.15 -12.29
CA SER A 50 -14.16 -14.87 -11.03
C SER A 50 -13.17 -14.57 -9.91
N SER A 51 -12.21 -15.47 -9.69
CA SER A 51 -11.15 -15.31 -8.68
C SER A 51 -10.26 -14.10 -8.95
N ALA A 52 -9.88 -13.88 -10.22
CA ALA A 52 -9.09 -12.71 -10.60
C ALA A 52 -9.81 -11.39 -10.31
N ARG A 53 -11.13 -11.33 -10.54
CA ARG A 53 -11.95 -10.16 -10.20
C ARG A 53 -12.06 -9.94 -8.70
N THR A 54 -12.23 -11.00 -7.91
CA THR A 54 -12.22 -10.89 -6.44
C THR A 54 -10.91 -10.31 -5.93
N LEU A 55 -9.77 -10.82 -6.44
CA LEU A 55 -8.45 -10.29 -6.08
C LEU A 55 -8.28 -8.83 -6.52
N HIS A 56 -8.67 -8.47 -7.74
CA HIS A 56 -8.64 -7.08 -8.21
C HIS A 56 -9.45 -6.15 -7.30
N ASN A 57 -10.66 -6.55 -6.89
CA ASN A 57 -11.49 -5.76 -6.00
C ASN A 57 -10.85 -5.59 -4.62
N ALA A 58 -10.24 -6.64 -4.07
CA ALA A 58 -9.53 -6.57 -2.80
C ALA A 58 -8.31 -5.63 -2.87
N ILE A 59 -7.49 -5.74 -3.93
CA ILE A 59 -6.35 -4.85 -4.17
C ILE A 59 -6.82 -3.39 -4.26
N THR A 60 -7.87 -3.13 -5.04
CA THR A 60 -8.44 -1.79 -5.19
C THR A 60 -8.98 -1.24 -3.86
N SER A 61 -9.65 -2.08 -3.06
CA SER A 61 -10.20 -1.69 -1.76
C SER A 61 -9.09 -1.29 -0.77
N VAL A 62 -8.04 -2.12 -0.62
CA VAL A 62 -6.90 -1.82 0.25
C VAL A 62 -6.20 -0.54 -0.19
N ARG A 63 -5.99 -0.37 -1.50
CA ARG A 63 -5.40 0.83 -2.07
C ARG A 63 -6.21 2.09 -1.73
N GLN A 64 -7.52 2.06 -1.98
CA GLN A 64 -8.40 3.21 -1.72
C GLN A 64 -8.40 3.59 -0.23
N ALA A 65 -8.42 2.59 0.67
CA ALA A 65 -8.34 2.85 2.10
C ALA A 65 -7.02 3.52 2.49
N ALA A 66 -5.89 3.05 1.94
CA ALA A 66 -4.58 3.67 2.17
C ALA A 66 -4.52 5.11 1.63
N GLU A 67 -5.04 5.35 0.42
CA GLU A 67 -5.10 6.69 -0.18
C GLU A 67 -5.98 7.64 0.61
N TRP A 68 -7.14 7.19 1.08
CA TRP A 68 -8.03 8.02 1.89
C TRP A 68 -7.42 8.31 3.26
N GLY A 69 -6.81 7.31 3.89
CA GLY A 69 -6.14 7.47 5.18
C GLY A 69 -4.89 8.35 5.13
N MET A 70 -4.18 8.35 3.99
CA MET A 70 -2.89 9.04 3.85
C MET A 70 -2.91 10.27 2.95
N GLY A 71 -4.03 10.55 2.28
CA GLY A 71 -4.15 11.66 1.31
C GLY A 71 -3.90 13.04 1.91
N SER A 72 -3.97 13.18 3.24
CA SER A 72 -3.60 14.39 3.95
C SER A 72 -2.11 14.74 3.76
N VAL A 73 -1.22 13.76 3.67
CA VAL A 73 0.23 14.00 3.53
C VAL A 73 0.52 14.77 2.24
N GLN A 74 -0.02 14.32 1.12
CA GLN A 74 0.18 14.98 -0.17
C GLN A 74 -0.52 16.35 -0.21
N LYS A 75 -1.78 16.43 0.26
CA LYS A 75 -2.57 17.67 0.26
C LYS A 75 -2.00 18.76 1.16
N VAL A 76 -1.41 18.39 2.30
CA VAL A 76 -0.78 19.34 3.22
C VAL A 76 0.60 19.73 2.72
N TYR A 77 1.39 18.77 2.21
CA TYR A 77 2.72 19.08 1.70
C TYR A 77 2.69 20.02 0.50
N SER A 78 1.75 19.85 -0.43
CA SER A 78 1.62 20.74 -1.58
C SER A 78 1.35 22.20 -1.19
N ARG A 79 0.71 22.44 -0.03
CA ARG A 79 0.46 23.79 0.50
C ARG A 79 1.70 24.48 1.04
N LEU A 80 2.76 23.73 1.40
CA LEU A 80 4.03 24.31 1.83
C LEU A 80 4.77 24.98 0.67
N ASN A 81 4.39 24.68 -0.59
CA ASN A 81 5.05 25.17 -1.79
C ASN A 81 6.58 24.91 -1.80
N LEU A 82 7.01 23.82 -1.17
CA LEU A 82 8.41 23.40 -1.10
C LEU A 82 8.62 22.19 -2.02
N PRO A 83 9.63 22.22 -2.92
CA PRO A 83 9.99 21.03 -3.67
C PRO A 83 10.49 19.94 -2.71
N LEU A 84 10.30 18.67 -3.09
CA LEU A 84 11.02 17.59 -2.42
C LEU A 84 12.52 17.75 -2.72
N PRO A 85 13.39 17.58 -1.72
CA PRO A 85 14.83 17.64 -1.93
C PRO A 85 15.32 16.66 -3.00
N PHE A 86 16.32 17.05 -3.78
CA PHE A 86 16.96 16.14 -4.74
C PHE A 86 17.75 15.03 -4.02
N ASP A 87 18.52 15.40 -3.00
CA ASP A 87 19.30 14.48 -2.16
C ASP A 87 18.38 13.35 -1.62
N PRO A 88 18.65 12.08 -1.99
CA PRO A 88 17.85 10.94 -1.55
C PRO A 88 17.75 10.78 -0.03
N ASN A 89 18.81 11.10 0.71
CA ASN A 89 18.84 10.98 2.16
C ASN A 89 17.95 12.04 2.80
N LEU A 90 18.08 13.29 2.35
CA LEU A 90 17.28 14.40 2.86
C LEU A 90 15.79 14.24 2.49
N ARG A 91 15.52 13.79 1.26
CA ARG A 91 14.17 13.46 0.79
C ARG A 91 13.57 12.32 1.61
N GLY A 92 14.34 11.26 1.85
CA GLY A 92 13.94 10.13 2.68
C GLY A 92 13.62 10.56 4.12
N LEU A 93 14.44 11.40 4.73
CA LEU A 93 14.21 11.96 6.07
C LEU A 93 12.92 12.79 6.11
N ARG A 94 12.72 13.68 5.13
CA ARG A 94 11.53 14.52 5.05
C ARG A 94 10.25 13.70 4.89
N LEU A 95 10.24 12.74 3.97
CA LEU A 95 9.11 11.81 3.78
C LEU A 95 8.83 11.02 5.06
N ASN A 96 9.86 10.43 5.67
CA ASN A 96 9.72 9.70 6.94
C ASN A 96 9.09 10.56 8.03
N ASN A 97 9.56 11.79 8.22
CA ASN A 97 9.01 12.68 9.23
C ASN A 97 7.53 12.99 8.95
N MET A 98 7.16 13.26 7.70
CA MET A 98 5.77 13.51 7.34
C MET A 98 4.86 12.32 7.62
N PHE A 99 5.22 11.12 7.18
CA PHE A 99 4.42 9.91 7.42
C PHE A 99 4.36 9.54 8.90
N ARG A 100 5.45 9.73 9.66
CA ARG A 100 5.47 9.51 11.11
C ARG A 100 4.57 10.48 11.86
N MET A 101 4.60 11.76 11.48
CA MET A 101 3.74 12.79 12.07
C MET A 101 2.26 12.54 11.74
N ALA A 102 1.93 12.23 10.48
CA ALA A 102 0.56 11.91 10.07
C ALA A 102 -0.01 10.70 10.83
N ASN A 103 0.84 9.72 11.14
CA ASN A 103 0.46 8.53 11.88
C ASN A 103 0.77 8.60 13.39
N TYR A 104 1.16 9.74 13.94
CA TYR A 104 1.61 9.84 15.34
C TYR A 104 0.54 9.32 16.30
N ARG A 105 -0.70 9.81 16.18
CA ARG A 105 -1.81 9.37 17.03
C ARG A 105 -2.11 7.88 16.90
N VAL A 106 -2.13 7.35 15.66
CA VAL A 106 -2.37 5.93 15.38
C VAL A 106 -1.28 5.06 16.02
N ARG A 107 -0.02 5.50 15.98
CA ARG A 107 1.11 4.79 16.57
C ARG A 107 1.14 4.85 18.09
N THR A 108 0.71 5.98 18.67
CA THR A 108 0.71 6.17 20.13
C THR A 108 -0.48 5.49 20.80
N ILE A 109 -1.68 5.63 20.24
CA ILE A 109 -2.92 5.06 20.80
C ILE A 109 -3.13 3.62 20.33
N GLY A 110 -2.53 3.25 19.20
CA GLY A 110 -2.69 1.91 18.66
C GLY A 110 -4.08 1.65 18.10
N ILE A 111 -4.86 2.67 17.70
CA ILE A 111 -6.16 2.52 17.02
C ILE A 111 -5.99 2.96 15.56
N SER A 112 -6.28 2.05 14.62
CA SER A 112 -6.20 2.28 13.19
C SER A 112 -7.47 1.77 12.54
N GLU A 113 -8.26 2.67 11.94
CA GLU A 113 -9.51 2.32 11.24
C GLU A 113 -9.23 1.33 10.11
N ILE A 114 -8.22 1.63 9.27
CA ILE A 114 -7.76 0.74 8.19
C ILE A 114 -7.47 -0.66 8.75
N ARG A 115 -6.67 -0.74 9.84
CA ARG A 115 -6.37 -2.04 10.43
C ARG A 115 -7.65 -2.73 10.87
N THR A 116 -8.52 -2.08 11.65
CA THR A 116 -9.78 -2.66 12.12
C THR A 116 -10.63 -3.22 10.97
N THR A 117 -10.77 -2.47 9.86
CA THR A 117 -11.55 -2.90 8.69
C THR A 117 -10.98 -4.17 8.03
N PHE A 118 -9.65 -4.29 7.92
CA PHE A 118 -9.01 -5.39 7.20
C PHE A 118 -8.58 -6.57 8.09
N THR A 119 -8.26 -6.36 9.37
CA THR A 119 -7.93 -7.46 10.31
C THR A 119 -9.16 -8.10 10.93
N GLY A 120 -10.25 -7.34 11.18
CA GLY A 120 -11.50 -7.93 11.67
C GLY A 120 -12.12 -8.94 10.70
N ALA A 121 -11.79 -8.83 9.40
CA ALA A 121 -12.15 -9.81 8.38
C ALA A 121 -11.29 -11.09 8.41
N MET A 122 -10.05 -11.03 8.92
CA MET A 122 -9.15 -12.18 9.02
C MET A 122 -9.47 -13.08 10.23
N GLU A 123 -9.95 -12.52 11.34
CA GLU A 123 -10.33 -13.32 12.52
C GLU A 123 -11.62 -14.14 12.30
N MET A 124 -12.51 -13.74 11.39
CA MET A 124 -13.71 -14.51 11.02
C MET A 124 -13.46 -15.63 10.00
N ALA A 125 -12.23 -15.81 9.53
CA ALA A 125 -11.86 -16.82 8.55
C ALA A 125 -11.00 -17.97 9.12
N LEU A 126 -10.98 -18.13 10.45
CA LEU A 126 -10.40 -19.28 11.16
C LEU A 126 -11.50 -20.22 11.68
#